data_AF-A0A2N7XTF1-F1
#
_entry.id   AF-A0A2N7XTF1-F1
#
_cell.length_a   1.000
_cell.length_b   1.000
_cell.length_c   1.000
_cell.angle_alpha   90.00
_cell.angle_beta   90.00
_cell.angle_gamma   90.00
#
_symmetry.space_group_name_H-M   'P 1'
#
loop_
_entity.id
_entity.type
_entity.pdbx_description
1 polymer ?
#
loop_
_entity_poly.entity_id
_entity_poly.type
_entity_poly.pdbx_seq_one_letter_code
_entity_poly.pdbx_strand_id
1 'polypeptide(L)'
;TQIDVEIQRLLDTQAFVEIGRDQLDRPRYSTPEMLVLEREVVACAARLAARDGFALDADRVRARCAQAGLSGEQIEAALAMAGASAIT
;
A
#
# COMPACT_ATOMS: atom_id res chain seq x y z
N THR A 1 9.51 -28.22 -21.89
CA THR A 1 8.15 -28.51 -22.42
C THR A 1 7.71 -27.38 -23.34
N GLN A 2 6.59 -27.51 -24.06
CA GLN A 2 6.08 -26.44 -24.94
C GLN A 2 5.84 -25.12 -24.18
N ILE A 3 5.53 -25.22 -22.89
CA ILE A 3 5.37 -24.10 -21.96
C ILE A 3 6.67 -23.31 -21.80
N ASP A 4 7.81 -23.98 -21.60
CA ASP A 4 9.11 -23.31 -21.41
C ASP A 4 9.55 -22.52 -22.65
N VAL A 5 9.26 -23.05 -23.85
CA VAL A 5 9.56 -22.38 -25.12
C VAL A 5 8.74 -21.09 -25.27
N GLU A 6 7.47 -21.13 -24.89
CA GLU A 6 6.61 -19.95 -24.97
C GLU A 6 6.98 -18.89 -23.92
N ILE A 7 7.38 -19.30 -22.72
CA ILE A 7 7.92 -18.39 -21.70
C ILE A 7 9.18 -17.70 -22.23
N GLN A 8 10.12 -18.45 -22.82
CA GLN A 8 11.34 -17.85 -23.38
C GLN A 8 11.01 -16.85 -24.50
N ARG A 9 10.07 -17.20 -25.39
CA ARG A 9 9.61 -16.28 -26.44
C ARG A 9 9.05 -14.99 -25.85
N LEU A 10 8.23 -15.09 -24.81
CA LEU A 10 7.63 -13.94 -24.14
C LEU A 10 8.67 -13.04 -23.44
N LEU A 11 9.73 -13.63 -22.88
CA LEU A 11 10.88 -12.91 -22.32
C LEU A 11 11.68 -12.22 -23.42
N ASP A 12 11.96 -12.91 -24.53
CA ASP A 12 12.72 -12.38 -25.66
C ASP A 12 11.98 -11.19 -26.31
N THR A 13 10.65 -11.25 -26.39
CA THR A 13 9.83 -10.14 -26.89
C THR A 13 9.60 -9.03 -25.87
N GLN A 14 10.19 -9.13 -24.67
CA GLN A 14 9.97 -8.20 -23.54
C GLN A 14 8.50 -8.02 -23.16
N ALA A 15 7.64 -8.99 -23.51
CA ALA A 15 6.24 -9.00 -23.10
C ALA A 15 6.13 -9.33 -21.60
N PHE A 16 7.09 -10.10 -21.09
CA PHE A 16 7.27 -10.41 -19.68
C PHE A 16 8.70 -10.09 -19.23
N VAL A 17 8.84 -9.88 -17.93
CA VAL A 17 10.10 -9.61 -17.24
C VAL A 17 10.17 -10.46 -15.98
N GLU A 18 11.31 -11.11 -15.72
CA GLU A 18 11.55 -11.81 -14.45
C GLU A 18 11.89 -10.79 -13.36
N ILE A 19 11.16 -10.82 -12.25
CA ILE A 19 11.27 -9.87 -11.13
C ILE A 19 11.91 -10.51 -9.88
N GLY A 20 12.44 -11.72 -10.01
CA GLY A 20 13.08 -12.48 -8.94
C GLY A 20 12.48 -13.87 -8.77
N ARG A 21 12.74 -14.51 -7.63
CA ARG A 21 12.29 -15.87 -7.32
C ARG A 21 11.44 -15.91 -6.05
N ASP A 22 10.53 -16.87 -5.99
CA ASP A 22 9.72 -17.12 -4.80
C ASP A 22 10.47 -17.96 -3.74
N GLN A 23 9.80 -18.26 -2.62
CA GLN A 23 10.38 -19.04 -1.52
C GLN A 23 10.73 -20.49 -1.90
N LEU A 24 10.25 -20.97 -3.05
CA LEU A 24 10.52 -22.29 -3.60
C LEU A 24 11.49 -22.23 -4.79
N ASP A 25 12.22 -21.11 -4.93
CA ASP A 25 13.17 -20.82 -6.01
C ASP A 25 12.57 -20.82 -7.43
N ARG A 26 11.25 -20.60 -7.55
CA ARG A 26 10.60 -20.49 -8.86
C ARG A 26 10.63 -19.05 -9.37
N PRO A 27 10.89 -18.82 -10.67
CA PRO A 27 10.93 -17.48 -11.22
C PRO A 27 9.54 -16.83 -11.15
N ARG A 28 9.53 -15.56 -10.77
CA ARG A 28 8.35 -14.70 -10.75
C ARG A 28 8.45 -13.76 -11.93
N TYR A 29 7.38 -13.68 -12.70
CA TYR A 29 7.30 -12.80 -13.86
C TYR A 29 6.28 -11.70 -13.63
N SER A 30 6.50 -10.58 -14.29
CA SER A 30 5.54 -9.48 -14.42
C SER A 30 5.56 -8.98 -15.87
N THR A 31 4.75 -7.97 -16.17
CA THR A 31 4.81 -7.25 -17.44
C THR A 31 5.47 -5.88 -17.24
N PRO A 32 6.07 -5.29 -18.28
CA PRO A 32 6.59 -3.92 -18.19
C PRO A 32 5.53 -2.90 -17.76
N GLU A 33 4.29 -3.07 -18.24
CA GLU A 33 3.15 -2.22 -17.86
C GLU A 33 2.85 -2.30 -16.37
N MET A 34 2.83 -3.50 -15.80
CA MET A 34 2.58 -3.68 -14.36
C MET A 34 3.69 -3.03 -13.51
N LEU A 35 4.95 -3.11 -13.94
CA LEU A 35 6.05 -2.44 -13.23
C LEU A 35 5.91 -0.91 -13.25
N VAL A 36 5.40 -0.33 -14.33
CA VAL A 36 5.11 1.11 -14.40
C VAL A 36 4.02 1.47 -13.40
N LEU A 37 2.91 0.72 -13.40
CA LEU A 37 1.79 0.95 -12.47
C LEU A 37 2.23 0.80 -11.01
N GLU A 38 3.02 -0.21 -10.66
CA GLU A 38 3.53 -0.39 -9.30
C GLU A 38 4.39 0.80 -8.85
N ARG A 39 5.26 1.31 -9.73
CA ARG A 39 6.06 2.51 -9.45
C ARG A 39 5.19 3.75 -9.24
N GLU A 40 4.15 3.92 -10.04
CA GLU A 40 3.19 5.02 -9.90
C GLU A 40 2.43 4.95 -8.56
N VAL A 41 2.00 3.74 -8.16
CA VAL A 41 1.33 3.51 -6.87
C VAL A 41 2.26 3.87 -5.71
N VAL A 42 3.51 3.40 -5.74
CA VAL A 42 4.50 3.72 -4.71
C VAL A 42 4.77 5.23 -4.65
N ALA A 43 4.93 5.88 -5.81
CA ALA A 43 5.13 7.33 -5.87
C ALA A 43 3.90 8.11 -5.35
N CYS A 44 2.68 7.63 -5.62
CA CYS A 44 1.46 8.22 -5.09
C CYS A 44 1.40 8.07 -3.56
N ALA A 45 1.65 6.87 -3.03
CA ALA A 45 1.68 6.60 -1.61
C ALA A 45 2.74 7.45 -0.89
N ALA A 46 3.95 7.56 -1.45
CA ALA A 46 5.00 8.41 -0.90
C ALA A 46 4.60 9.89 -0.87
N ARG A 47 3.97 10.40 -1.94
CA ARG A 47 3.44 11.77 -1.96
C ARG A 47 2.32 11.99 -0.94
N LEU A 48 1.46 11.00 -0.72
CA LEU A 48 0.40 11.07 0.29
C LEU A 48 0.99 11.05 1.71
N ALA A 49 1.97 10.20 1.98
CA ALA A 49 2.66 10.12 3.27
C ALA A 49 3.46 11.38 3.59
N ALA A 50 4.09 12.00 2.58
CA ALA A 50 4.85 13.24 2.75
C ALA A 50 3.97 14.50 2.81
N ARG A 51 2.66 14.38 2.56
CA ARG A 51 1.74 15.52 2.60
C ARG A 51 1.34 15.80 4.04
N ASP A 52 1.99 16.78 4.66
CA ASP A 52 1.52 17.36 5.91
C ASP A 52 0.11 17.92 5.70
N GLY A 53 -0.87 17.45 6.47
CA GLY A 53 -2.24 17.95 6.40
C GLY A 53 -3.36 16.91 6.54
N PHE A 54 -3.03 15.62 6.71
CA PHE A 54 -4.02 14.59 7.07
C PHE A 54 -4.01 14.27 8.57
N ALA A 55 -3.93 15.31 9.40
CA ALA A 55 -4.17 15.18 10.83
C ALA A 55 -5.64 15.54 11.12
N LEU A 56 -6.37 14.61 11.72
CA LEU A 56 -7.68 14.95 12.28
C LEU A 56 -7.45 15.87 13.49
N ASP A 57 -8.17 16.99 13.53
CA ASP A 57 -8.17 17.89 14.68
C ASP A 57 -8.64 17.11 15.93
N ALA A 58 -7.72 16.88 16.86
CA ALA A 58 -7.94 16.10 18.07
C ALA A 58 -9.07 16.69 18.94
N ASP A 59 -9.22 18.01 18.96
CA ASP A 59 -10.29 18.65 19.73
C ASP A 59 -11.64 18.44 19.07
N ARG A 60 -11.68 18.43 17.74
CA ARG A 60 -12.89 18.08 16.98
C ARG A 60 -13.28 16.61 17.16
N VAL A 61 -12.30 15.69 17.21
CA VAL A 61 -12.53 14.26 17.49
C VAL A 61 -13.09 14.09 18.91
N ARG A 62 -12.42 14.69 19.91
CA ARG A 62 -12.85 14.64 21.31
C ARG A 62 -14.26 15.20 21.51
N ALA A 63 -14.57 16.34 20.89
CA ALA A 63 -15.90 16.94 20.95
C ALA A 63 -16.98 16.02 20.37
N ARG A 64 -16.71 15.36 19.24
CA ARG A 64 -17.64 14.39 18.65
C ARG A 64 -17.84 13.14 19.51
N CYS A 65 -16.76 12.59 20.04
CA CYS A 65 -16.83 11.41 20.90
C CYS A 65 -17.62 11.71 22.20
N ALA A 66 -17.43 12.90 22.78
CA ALA A 66 -18.20 13.35 23.93
C ALA A 66 -19.70 13.53 23.58
N GLN A 67 -20.02 14.13 22.43
CA GLN A 67 -21.41 14.25 21.95
C GLN A 67 -22.08 12.90 21.72
N ALA A 68 -21.31 11.88 21.32
CA ALA A 68 -21.79 10.51 21.13
C ALA A 68 -21.90 9.72 22.44
N GLY A 69 -21.55 10.30 23.59
CA GLY A 69 -21.62 9.64 24.90
C GLY A 69 -20.58 8.54 25.10
N LEU A 70 -19.46 8.58 24.36
CA LEU A 70 -18.39 7.61 24.51
C LEU A 70 -17.68 7.75 25.85
N SER A 71 -17.19 6.62 26.38
CA SER A 71 -16.38 6.60 27.61
C SER A 71 -14.99 7.22 27.35
N GLY A 72 -14.29 7.58 28.43
CA GLY A 72 -12.91 8.08 28.34
C GLY A 72 -11.98 7.13 27.58
N GLU A 73 -12.09 5.83 27.82
CA GLU A 73 -11.28 4.81 27.12
C GLU A 73 -11.60 4.75 25.61
N GLN A 74 -12.86 4.89 25.23
CA GLN A 74 -13.28 4.91 23.83
C GLN A 74 -12.85 6.21 23.12
N ILE A 75 -12.82 7.34 23.82
CA ILE A 75 -12.29 8.61 23.32
C ILE A 75 -10.79 8.48 23.04
N GLU A 76 -10.03 7.92 23.99
CA GLU A 76 -8.58 7.72 23.82
C GLU A 76 -8.28 6.73 22.68
N ALA A 77 -9.06 5.66 22.55
CA ALA A 77 -8.94 4.74 21.41
C ALA A 77 -9.24 5.44 20.07
N ALA A 78 -10.26 6.30 20.01
CA ALA A 78 -10.59 7.07 18.82
C ALA A 78 -9.48 8.07 18.45
N LEU A 79 -8.86 8.72 19.44
CA LEU A 79 -7.74 9.63 19.24
C LEU A 79 -6.48 8.91 18.77
N ALA A 80 -6.19 7.72 19.30
CA ALA A 80 -5.07 6.89 18.85
C ALA A 80 -5.22 6.48 17.38
N MET A 81 -6.43 6.12 16.93
CA MET A 81 -6.71 5.81 15.53
C MET A 81 -6.75 7.04 14.61
N ALA A 82 -7.03 8.22 15.16
CA ALA A 82 -7.07 9.47 14.40
C ALA A 82 -5.69 10.14 14.23
N GLY A 83 -4.70 9.69 15.00
CA GLY A 83 -3.33 10.20 14.96
C GLY A 83 -2.47 9.58 13.86
N ALA A 84 -1.32 10.21 13.60
CA ALA A 84 -0.36 9.81 12.57
C ALA A 84 0.20 8.38 12.75
N SER A 85 0.11 7.81 13.96
CA SER A 85 0.59 6.46 14.29
C SER A 85 -0.44 5.35 13.98
N ALA A 86 -1.63 5.68 13.47
CA ALA A 86 -2.65 4.67 13.15
C ALA A 86 -2.30 3.78 11.94
N ILE A 87 -1.30 4.17 11.15
CA ILE A 87 -0.87 3.49 9.92
C ILE A 87 0.46 2.72 10.13
N THR A 88 1.09 2.83 11.30
CA THR A 88 2.35 2.13 11.63
C THR A 88 2.11 0.78 12.29
#